data_AF-A0A967PW54-F1
#
_entry.id   AF-A0A967PW54-F1
#
_cell.length_a   1.000
_cell.length_b   1.000
_cell.length_c   1.000
_cell.angle_alpha   90.00
_cell.angle_beta   90.00
_cell.angle_gamma   90.00
#
_symmetry.space_group_name_H-M   'P 1'
#
loop_
_entity.id
_entity.type
_entity.pdbx_description
1 polymer ?
#
loop_
_entity_poly.entity_id
_entity_poly.type
_entity_poly.pdbx_seq_one_letter_code
_entity_poly.pdbx_strand_id
1 'polypeptide(L)' 'MVDSHGSRSYDHDGVRQDPNLALPIDRLRELKSSGRIGSVNHRHLSFMGSITAPGKLVRDIAPKAAR' A
#
# COMPACT_ATOMS: atom_id res chain seq x y z
N MET A 1 -6.63 3.91 7.25
CA MET A 1 -6.12 2.84 6.35
C MET A 1 -7.03 1.63 6.50
N VAL A 2 -7.20 0.82 5.45
CA VAL A 2 -7.86 -0.49 5.55
C VAL A 2 -6.81 -1.55 5.29
N ASP A 3 -6.61 -2.43 6.27
CA ASP A 3 -5.76 -3.60 6.15
C ASP A 3 -6.63 -4.87 6.25
N SER A 4 -6.24 -5.93 5.56
CA SER A 4 -6.98 -7.20 5.57
C SER A 4 -6.01 -8.39 5.60
N HIS A 5 -4.85 -8.20 6.22
CA HIS A 5 -3.84 -9.25 6.31
C HIS A 5 -4.38 -10.42 7.15
N GLY A 6 -4.38 -11.64 6.61
CA GLY A 6 -5.03 -12.78 7.28
C GLY A 6 -4.14 -13.54 8.28
N SER A 7 -2.84 -13.27 8.31
CA SER A 7 -1.93 -13.99 9.20
C SER A 7 -2.11 -13.59 10.66
N ARG A 8 -2.23 -14.57 11.54
CA ARG A 8 -2.24 -14.38 13.00
C ARG A 8 -0.91 -13.82 13.56
N SER A 9 0.18 -13.97 12.82
CA SER A 9 1.51 -13.48 13.22
C SER A 9 1.78 -12.04 12.77
N TYR A 10 0.85 -11.42 12.04
CA TYR A 10 0.98 -10.04 11.60
C TYR A 10 0.34 -9.13 12.63
N ASP A 11 1.14 -8.26 13.24
CA ASP A 11 0.62 -7.25 14.16
C ASP A 11 -0.02 -6.10 13.36
N HIS A 12 -1.32 -5.96 13.54
CA HIS A 12 -2.09 -4.93 12.87
C HIS A 12 -2.09 -3.59 13.61
N ASP A 13 -1.80 -3.59 14.91
CA ASP A 13 -2.00 -2.42 15.75
C ASP A 13 -1.01 -1.32 15.41
N GLY A 14 0.25 -1.68 15.11
CA GLY A 14 1.26 -0.73 14.64
C GLY A 14 0.79 0.05 13.40
N VAL A 15 0.31 -0.65 12.37
CA VAL A 15 -0.13 -0.03 11.11
C VAL A 15 -1.46 0.72 11.25
N ARG A 16 -2.32 0.31 12.19
CA ARG A 16 -3.54 1.06 12.54
C ARG A 16 -3.22 2.37 13.26
N GLN A 17 -2.22 2.36 14.14
CA GLN A 17 -1.76 3.55 14.86
C GLN A 17 -0.98 4.50 13.95
N ASP A 18 -0.06 3.96 13.13
CA ASP A 18 0.69 4.72 12.13
C ASP A 18 0.69 4.01 10.76
N PRO A 19 -0.17 4.46 9.83
CA PRO A 19 -0.19 3.97 8.45
C PRO A 19 1.14 4.13 7.70
N ASN A 20 2.02 5.04 8.13
CA ASN A 20 3.34 5.23 7.50
C ASN A 20 4.27 4.03 7.68
N LEU A 21 3.99 3.15 8.65
CA LEU A 21 4.72 1.89 8.82
C LEU A 21 4.47 0.88 7.69
N ALA A 22 3.35 1.01 6.97
CA ALA A 22 3.02 0.14 5.82
C ALA A 22 3.14 0.87 4.48
N LEU A 23 2.76 2.14 4.42
CA LEU A 23 2.80 2.95 3.20
C LEU A 23 3.36 4.34 3.55
N PRO A 24 4.49 4.79 2.97
CA PRO A 24 5.16 6.03 3.38
C PRO A 24 4.46 7.29 2.84
N ILE A 25 3.18 7.47 3.16
CA ILE A 25 2.28 8.50 2.61
C ILE A 25 2.82 9.89 2.92
N ASP A 26 3.27 10.13 4.15
CA ASP A 26 3.79 11.44 4.54
C ASP A 26 5.11 11.75 3.86
N ARG A 27 5.98 10.74 3.68
CA ARG A 27 7.21 10.92 2.90
C ARG A 27 6.90 11.23 1.43
N LEU A 28 5.89 10.62 0.83
CA LEU A 28 5.45 10.95 -0.52
C LEU A 28 4.94 12.40 -0.61
N ARG A 29 4.21 12.88 0.41
CA ARG A 29 3.75 14.26 0.49
C ARG A 29 4.91 15.25 0.63
N GLU A 30 5.90 14.93 1.46
CA GLU A 30 7.13 15.72 1.60
C GLU A 30 7.90 15.83 0.28
N LEU A 31 8.03 14.71 -0.46
CA LEU A 31 8.68 14.70 -1.77
C LEU A 31 7.93 15.58 -2.79
N LYS A 32 6.60 15.58 -2.73
CA LYS A 32 5.79 16.48 -3.56
C LYS A 32 5.97 17.94 -3.13
N SER A 33 5.92 18.25 -1.84
CA SER A 33 6.06 19.62 -1.34
C SER A 33 7.45 20.19 -1.61
N SER A 34 8.49 19.35 -1.61
CA SER A 34 9.84 19.75 -1.97
C SER A 34 10.09 19.80 -3.48
N GLY A 35 9.07 19.59 -4.32
CA GLY A 35 9.19 19.61 -5.78
C GLY A 35 10.01 18.46 -6.39
N ARG A 36 10.32 17.41 -5.61
CA ARG A 36 11.11 16.26 -6.10
C ARG A 36 10.28 15.31 -6.97
N ILE A 37 8.97 15.29 -6.76
CA ILE A 37 8.01 14.58 -7.61
C ILE A 37 6.85 15.52 -7.95
N GLY A 38 6.26 15.35 -9.13
CA GLY A 38 5.18 16.23 -9.60
C GLY A 38 3.84 16.02 -8.88
N SER A 39 3.51 14.79 -8.50
CA SER A 39 2.25 14.49 -7.82
C SER A 39 2.33 13.21 -6.99
N VAL A 40 1.35 13.05 -6.10
CA VAL A 40 1.09 11.83 -5.33
C VAL A 40 -0.31 11.38 -5.70
N ASN A 41 -0.50 10.08 -5.94
CA ASN A 41 -1.80 9.55 -6.27
C ASN A 41 -2.78 9.69 -5.07
N HIS A 42 -4.06 9.88 -5.35
CA HIS A 42 -5.11 10.02 -4.33
C HIS A 42 -5.40 8.70 -3.59
N ARG A 43 -5.04 7.56 -4.20
CA ARG A 43 -5.18 6.22 -3.63
C ARG A 43 -3.83 5.52 -3.59
N HIS A 44 -3.57 4.87 -2.46
CA HIS A 44 -2.40 4.03 -2.24
C HIS A 44 -2.86 2.61 -1.95
N LEU A 45 -2.17 1.63 -2.53
CA LEU A 45 -2.51 0.23 -2.40
C LEU A 45 -1.23 -0.60 -2.32
N SER A 46 -1.30 -1.68 -1.54
CA SER A 46 -0.26 -2.69 -1.42
C SER A 46 -0.94 -4.07 -1.39
N PHE A 47 -0.16 -5.11 -1.65
CA PHE A 47 -0.59 -6.49 -1.57
C PHE A 47 0.27 -7.22 -0.53
N MET A 48 -0.36 -8.14 0.21
CA MET A 48 0.34 -9.01 1.15
C MET A 48 1.37 -9.89 0.41
N GLY A 49 2.50 -10.18 1.04
CA GLY A 49 3.65 -10.80 0.35
C GLY A 49 3.47 -12.28 -0.03
N SER A 50 2.72 -13.05 0.75
CA SER A 50 2.48 -14.49 0.52
C SER A 50 1.40 -14.73 -0.55
N ILE A 51 1.65 -14.28 -1.77
CA ILE A 51 0.70 -14.43 -2.89
C ILE A 51 0.82 -15.83 -3.48
N THR A 52 -0.22 -16.65 -3.31
CA THR A 52 -0.25 -18.04 -3.82
C THR A 52 -0.45 -18.16 -5.33
N ALA A 53 -0.99 -17.12 -5.99
CA ALA A 53 -1.24 -17.10 -7.43
C ALA A 53 -0.76 -15.79 -8.08
N PRO A 54 0.57 -15.56 -8.21
CA PRO A 54 1.12 -14.29 -8.68
C PRO A 54 0.69 -13.94 -10.11
N GLY A 55 0.55 -14.93 -11.00
CA GLY A 55 0.08 -14.71 -12.37
C GLY A 55 -1.36 -14.13 -12.42
N LYS A 56 -2.25 -14.60 -11.54
CA LYS A 56 -3.62 -14.06 -11.43
C LYS A 56 -3.61 -12.64 -10.86
N LEU A 57 -2.76 -12.37 -9.86
CA LEU A 57 -2.59 -11.03 -9.31
C LEU A 57 -2.21 -10.03 -10.41
N VAL A 58 -1.14 -10.33 -11.16
CA VAL A 58 -0.59 -9.42 -12.17
C VAL A 58 -1.59 -9.19 -13.32
N ARG A 59 -2.20 -10.26 -13.82
CA ARG A 59 -3.07 -10.15 -15.01
C ARG A 59 -4.45 -9.59 -14.71
N ASP A 60 -5.06 -9.98 -13.58
CA ASP A 60 -6.50 -9.78 -13.37
C ASP A 60 -6.83 -8.85 -12.19
N ILE A 61 -6.02 -8.83 -11.13
CA ILE A 61 -6.36 -8.16 -9.87
C ILE A 61 -5.70 -6.78 -9.77
N ALA A 62 -4.37 -6.69 -9.92
CA ALA A 62 -3.63 -5.44 -9.80
C ALA A 62 -4.11 -4.36 -10.80
N PRO A 63 -4.40 -4.67 -12.08
CA PRO A 63 -4.94 -3.69 -13.01
C PRO A 63 -6.31 -3.16 -12.60
N LYS A 64 -7.15 -3.98 -11.96
CA LYS A 64 -8.47 -3.54 -11.45
C LYS A 64 -8.32 -2.69 -10.19
N ALA A 65 -7.38 -3.03 -9.32
CA ALA A 65 -7.11 -2.26 -8.11
C ALA A 65 -6.57 -0.85 -8.41
N ALA A 66 -5.80 -0.71 -9.49
CA ALA A 66 -5.20 0.55 -9.95
C ALA A 66 -6.14 1.47 -10.73
N ARG A 67 -7.35 1.00 -11.08
CA ARG A 67 -8.40 1.84 -11.69
C ARG A 67 -8.99 2.80 -10.67
#